data_AF-A0A1C5LLM8-F1
#
_entry.id   AF-A0A1C5LLM8-F1
#
_cell.length_a   1.000
_cell.length_b   1.000
_cell.length_c   1.000
_cell.angle_alpha   90.00
_cell.angle_beta   90.00
_cell.angle_gamma   90.00
#
_symmetry.space_group_name_H-M   'P 1'
#
loop_
_entity.id
_entity.type
_entity.pdbx_description
1 polymer ?
#
loop_
_entity_poly.entity_id
_entity_poly.type
_entity_poly.pdbx_seq_one_letter_code
_entity_poly.pdbx_strand_id
1 'polypeptide(L)'
;MKNKIVKDTLALTVITLVSGLLLGLVNDITAGPIASQQAKEKEEAYKAVFADAASFETVTSGEDTDLESYLDENGFKAQNIDEVMLAKDDQGNELGYAFTVTTSEGYGGDIQFAMGVQDDGTLNGISILSISETAGLGMRATTDDFKNQFKDKNVEKFTYTKTGATSDDEIDALSGATITTNAMTNGVNAGLAAFRYEKGGSQK
;
A
#
# COMPACT_ATOMS: atom_id res chain seq x y z
N MET A 1 -17.85 33.58 42.52
CA MET A 1 -16.82 33.03 41.59
C MET A 1 -17.05 31.55 41.26
N LYS A 2 -17.31 30.66 42.24
CA LYS A 2 -17.60 29.21 41.99
C LYS A 2 -18.71 28.93 40.95
N ASN A 3 -19.84 29.65 40.98
CA ASN A 3 -20.95 29.41 40.04
C ASN A 3 -20.64 29.76 38.57
N LYS A 4 -19.71 30.68 38.31
CA LYS A 4 -19.29 30.98 36.93
C LYS A 4 -18.48 29.83 36.36
N ILE A 5 -17.49 29.35 37.13
CA ILE A 5 -16.64 28.22 36.74
C ILE A 5 -17.50 26.98 36.46
N VAL A 6 -18.43 26.63 37.35
CA VAL A 6 -19.32 25.46 37.15
C VAL A 6 -20.21 25.63 35.91
N LYS A 7 -20.76 26.83 35.68
CA LYS A 7 -21.60 27.11 34.50
C LYS A 7 -20.81 27.03 33.20
N ASP A 8 -19.61 27.59 33.18
CA ASP A 8 -18.74 27.62 32.00
C ASP A 8 -18.22 26.21 31.67
N THR A 9 -17.85 25.41 32.69
CA THR A 9 -17.52 23.98 32.53
C THR A 9 -18.70 23.19 31.97
N LEU A 10 -19.91 23.37 32.52
CA LEU A 10 -21.10 22.65 32.04
C LEU A 10 -21.43 23.03 30.59
N ALA A 11 -21.33 24.32 30.25
CA ALA A 11 -21.56 24.79 28.89
C ALA A 11 -20.55 24.18 27.90
N LEU A 12 -19.27 24.14 28.26
CA LEU A 12 -18.23 23.47 27.46
C LEU A 12 -18.51 21.98 27.31
N THR A 13 -18.85 21.27 28.39
CA THR A 13 -19.18 19.84 28.33
C THR A 13 -20.35 19.56 27.38
N VAL A 14 -21.42 20.34 27.45
CA VAL A 14 -22.58 20.19 26.55
C VAL A 14 -22.17 20.42 25.10
N ILE A 15 -21.42 21.48 24.81
CA ILE A 15 -20.96 21.76 23.45
C ILE A 15 -20.07 20.62 22.94
N THR A 16 -19.11 20.13 23.74
CA THR A 16 -18.24 19.02 23.33
C THR A 16 -19.01 17.73 23.11
N LEU A 17 -20.04 17.45 23.93
CA LEU A 17 -20.86 16.25 23.81
C LEU A 17 -21.71 16.30 22.54
N VAL A 18 -22.31 17.45 22.24
CA VAL A 18 -23.07 17.65 21.00
C VAL A 18 -22.15 17.53 19.78
N SER A 19 -20.97 18.17 19.80
CA SER A 19 -20.00 18.05 18.70
C SER A 19 -19.52 16.62 18.48
N GLY A 20 -19.22 15.89 19.56
CA GLY A 20 -18.83 14.47 19.48
C GLY A 20 -19.93 13.58 18.91
N LEU A 21 -21.19 13.80 19.33
CA LEU A 21 -22.35 13.10 18.77
C LEU A 21 -22.54 13.38 17.28
N LEU A 22 -22.44 14.66 16.86
CA LEU A 22 -22.57 15.04 15.46
C LEU A 22 -21.46 14.41 14.60
N LEU A 23 -20.20 14.44 15.07
CA LEU A 23 -19.08 13.80 14.38
C LEU A 23 -19.26 12.28 14.29
N GLY A 24 -19.75 11.63 15.36
CA GLY A 24 -20.03 10.20 15.36
C GLY A 24 -21.11 9.80 14.36
N LEU A 25 -22.20 10.57 14.27
CA LEU A 25 -23.27 10.32 13.30
C LEU A 25 -22.80 10.52 11.86
N VAL A 26 -22.01 11.56 11.61
CA VAL A 26 -21.42 11.80 10.28
C VAL A 26 -20.52 10.63 9.90
N ASN A 27 -19.63 10.20 10.81
CA ASN A 27 -18.72 9.07 10.58
C ASN A 27 -19.48 7.78 10.23
N ASP A 28 -20.53 7.44 10.98
CA ASP A 28 -21.33 6.23 10.76
C ASP A 28 -22.04 6.24 9.39
N ILE A 29 -22.61 7.39 9.00
CA ILE A 29 -23.24 7.55 7.68
C ILE A 29 -22.22 7.46 6.55
N THR A 30 -21.02 8.02 6.72
CA THR A 30 -19.96 8.01 5.70
C THR A 30 -19.20 6.69 5.61
N ALA A 31 -19.17 5.88 6.67
CA ALA A 31 -18.40 4.64 6.72
C ALA A 31 -18.80 3.65 5.61
N GLY A 32 -20.11 3.47 5.37
CA GLY A 32 -20.61 2.56 4.33
C GLY A 32 -20.13 2.95 2.92
N PRO A 33 -20.37 4.19 2.46
CA PRO A 33 -19.86 4.68 1.18
C PRO A 33 -18.33 4.61 1.04
N ILE A 34 -17.58 4.93 2.10
CA ILE A 34 -16.11 4.86 2.10
C ILE A 34 -15.64 3.42 1.88
N ALA A 35 -16.21 2.45 2.60
CA ALA A 35 -15.84 1.05 2.45
C ALA A 35 -16.13 0.54 1.02
N SER A 36 -17.28 0.91 0.44
CA SER A 36 -17.58 0.54 -0.95
C SER A 36 -16.62 1.18 -1.95
N GLN A 37 -16.17 2.40 -1.69
CA GLN A 37 -15.25 3.10 -2.58
C GLN A 37 -13.84 2.51 -2.49
N GLN A 38 -13.37 2.22 -1.28
CA GLN A 38 -12.09 1.54 -1.04
C GLN A 38 -12.05 0.14 -1.68
N ALA A 39 -13.14 -0.62 -1.58
CA ALA A 39 -13.23 -1.93 -2.21
C ALA A 39 -13.13 -1.83 -3.75
N LYS A 40 -13.79 -0.82 -4.35
CA LYS A 40 -13.69 -0.57 -5.81
C LYS A 40 -12.30 -0.12 -6.22
N GLU A 41 -11.70 0.82 -5.49
CA GLU A 41 -10.34 1.30 -5.75
C GLU A 41 -9.33 0.16 -5.64
N LYS A 42 -9.54 -0.76 -4.68
CA LYS A 42 -8.73 -1.97 -4.54
C LYS A 42 -8.89 -2.92 -5.72
N GLU A 43 -10.13 -3.19 -6.14
CA GLU A 43 -10.41 -4.01 -7.32
C GLU A 43 -9.82 -3.39 -8.60
N GLU A 44 -9.95 -2.08 -8.78
CA GLU A 44 -9.35 -1.33 -9.89
C GLU A 44 -7.81 -1.36 -9.82
N ALA A 45 -7.23 -1.26 -8.64
CA ALA A 45 -5.79 -1.35 -8.45
C ALA A 45 -5.25 -2.74 -8.81
N TYR A 46 -5.96 -3.81 -8.45
CA TYR A 46 -5.61 -5.17 -8.87
C TYR A 46 -5.72 -5.37 -10.38
N LYS A 47 -6.78 -4.84 -11.01
CA LYS A 47 -6.90 -4.83 -12.48
C LYS A 47 -5.82 -3.97 -13.15
N ALA A 48 -5.35 -2.91 -12.50
CA ALA A 48 -4.29 -2.07 -13.04
C ALA A 48 -2.93 -2.78 -13.06
N VAL A 49 -2.68 -3.70 -12.11
CA VAL A 49 -1.45 -4.50 -12.05
C VAL A 49 -1.57 -5.86 -12.75
N PHE A 50 -2.79 -6.33 -13.01
CA PHE A 50 -3.08 -7.51 -13.84
C PHE A 50 -4.29 -7.23 -14.74
N ALA A 51 -4.06 -6.58 -15.88
CA ALA A 51 -5.12 -6.27 -16.84
C ALA A 51 -5.72 -7.53 -17.49
N ASP A 52 -4.92 -8.59 -17.59
CA ASP A 52 -5.30 -9.88 -18.20
C ASP A 52 -5.95 -10.85 -17.20
N ALA A 53 -6.04 -10.48 -15.92
CA ALA A 53 -6.69 -11.32 -14.91
C ALA A 53 -8.22 -11.20 -14.98
N ALA A 54 -8.86 -12.35 -15.11
CA ALA A 54 -10.31 -12.50 -15.05
C ALA A 54 -10.83 -12.58 -13.62
N SER A 55 -10.02 -13.12 -12.71
CA SER A 55 -10.36 -13.29 -11.31
C SER A 55 -9.15 -13.18 -10.39
N PHE A 56 -9.43 -12.82 -9.13
CA PHE A 56 -8.46 -12.78 -8.05
C PHE A 56 -8.98 -13.68 -6.93
N GLU A 57 -8.21 -14.70 -6.57
CA GLU A 57 -8.52 -15.59 -5.45
C GLU A 57 -7.66 -15.20 -4.25
N THR A 58 -8.29 -15.04 -3.09
CA THR A 58 -7.56 -14.73 -1.85
C THR A 58 -6.70 -15.92 -1.43
N VAL A 59 -5.39 -15.71 -1.35
CA VAL A 59 -4.42 -16.68 -0.79
C VAL A 59 -4.28 -16.42 0.70
N THR A 60 -3.94 -15.17 1.04
CA THR A 60 -3.73 -14.71 2.41
C THR A 60 -4.45 -13.39 2.58
N SER A 61 -5.26 -13.25 3.64
CA SER A 61 -5.94 -12.00 3.98
C SER A 61 -5.80 -11.77 5.48
N GLY A 62 -5.10 -10.70 5.86
CA GLY A 62 -4.74 -10.39 7.24
C GLY A 62 -3.30 -10.73 7.62
N GLU A 63 -3.00 -10.58 8.91
CA GLU A 63 -1.66 -10.81 9.50
C GLU A 63 -1.23 -12.27 9.32
N ASP A 64 -0.18 -12.49 8.54
CA ASP A 64 0.55 -13.75 8.46
C ASP A 64 1.85 -13.60 9.25
N THR A 65 1.88 -14.16 10.46
CA THR A 65 3.00 -14.04 11.38
C THR A 65 4.30 -14.64 10.84
N ASP A 66 4.22 -15.65 9.96
CA ASP A 66 5.39 -16.26 9.37
C ASP A 66 5.96 -15.38 8.25
N LEU A 67 5.08 -14.79 7.43
CA LEU A 67 5.46 -13.81 6.42
C LEU A 67 6.01 -12.52 7.04
N GLU A 68 5.38 -12.00 8.09
CA GLU A 68 5.85 -10.84 8.85
C GLU A 68 7.25 -11.10 9.41
N SER A 69 7.46 -12.25 10.06
CA SER A 69 8.77 -12.63 10.59
C SER A 69 9.83 -12.73 9.48
N TYR A 70 9.46 -13.29 8.33
CA TYR A 70 10.35 -13.37 7.17
C TYR A 70 10.74 -11.99 6.65
N LEU A 71 9.79 -11.07 6.52
CA LEU A 71 10.06 -9.69 6.10
C LEU A 71 10.96 -8.97 7.11
N ASP A 72 10.70 -9.18 8.40
CA ASP A 72 11.49 -8.64 9.50
C ASP A 72 12.96 -9.05 9.45
N GLU A 73 13.22 -10.34 9.19
CA GLU A 73 14.56 -10.91 9.05
C GLU A 73 15.28 -10.40 7.79
N ASN A 74 14.53 -10.10 6.73
CA ASN A 74 15.05 -9.56 5.47
C ASN A 74 15.18 -8.01 5.47
N GLY A 75 14.94 -7.37 6.61
CA GLY A 75 15.15 -5.93 6.80
C GLY A 75 13.95 -5.05 6.40
N PHE A 76 12.76 -5.63 6.25
CA PHE A 76 11.53 -4.96 5.86
C PHE A 76 10.56 -4.77 7.04
N LYS A 77 11.07 -4.51 8.25
CA LYS A 77 10.24 -4.41 9.48
C LYS A 77 9.14 -3.35 9.45
N ALA A 78 9.30 -2.34 8.60
CA ALA A 78 8.34 -1.25 8.45
C ALA A 78 7.29 -1.53 7.35
N GLN A 79 7.37 -2.71 6.72
CA GLN A 79 6.54 -3.14 5.60
C GLN A 79 5.58 -4.22 6.06
N ASN A 80 4.31 -4.06 5.74
CA ASN A 80 3.27 -5.03 5.99
C ASN A 80 2.66 -5.53 4.68
N ILE A 81 2.33 -6.82 4.60
CA ILE A 81 1.57 -7.40 3.49
C ILE A 81 0.16 -7.64 4.00
N ASP A 82 -0.76 -6.75 3.61
CA ASP A 82 -2.13 -6.78 4.12
C ASP A 82 -2.97 -7.89 3.46
N GLU A 83 -2.69 -8.18 2.19
CA GLU A 83 -3.40 -9.20 1.42
C GLU A 83 -2.56 -9.72 0.26
N VAL A 84 -2.71 -11.01 -0.03
CA VAL A 84 -2.14 -11.72 -1.17
C VAL A 84 -3.28 -12.35 -1.96
N MET A 85 -3.38 -11.98 -3.23
CA MET A 85 -4.37 -12.48 -4.16
C MET A 85 -3.70 -13.20 -5.32
N LEU A 86 -4.12 -14.42 -5.63
CA LEU A 86 -3.71 -15.15 -6.82
C LEU A 86 -4.52 -14.66 -8.03
N ALA A 87 -3.84 -14.10 -9.03
CA ALA A 87 -4.43 -13.64 -10.27
C ALA A 87 -4.57 -14.79 -11.28
N LYS A 88 -5.78 -15.00 -11.82
CA LYS A 88 -6.07 -16.04 -12.80
C LYS A 88 -6.69 -15.47 -14.08
N ASP A 89 -6.34 -16.06 -15.22
CA ASP A 89 -6.95 -15.72 -16.51
C ASP A 89 -8.37 -16.32 -16.67
N ASP A 90 -9.03 -16.01 -17.79
CA ASP A 90 -10.36 -16.53 -18.13
C ASP A 90 -10.39 -18.07 -18.28
N GLN A 91 -9.24 -18.72 -18.43
CA GLN A 91 -9.09 -20.17 -18.56
C GLN A 91 -8.78 -20.85 -17.21
N GLY A 92 -8.58 -20.06 -16.14
CA GLY A 92 -8.22 -20.53 -14.82
C GLY A 92 -6.72 -20.80 -14.64
N ASN A 93 -5.86 -20.36 -15.57
CA ASN A 93 -4.41 -20.43 -15.41
C ASN A 93 -3.92 -19.34 -14.46
N GLU A 94 -2.97 -19.69 -13.62
CA GLU A 94 -2.32 -18.76 -12.70
C GLU A 94 -1.39 -17.82 -13.47
N LEU A 95 -1.68 -16.52 -13.42
CA LEU A 95 -0.86 -15.47 -14.04
C LEU A 95 0.23 -14.97 -13.09
N GLY A 96 -0.04 -14.98 -11.79
CA GLY A 96 0.86 -14.49 -10.75
C GLY A 96 0.10 -14.06 -9.50
N TYR A 97 0.73 -13.24 -8.67
CA TYR A 97 0.20 -12.81 -7.38
C TYR A 97 0.11 -11.29 -7.30
N ALA A 98 -1.02 -10.78 -6.85
CA ALA A 98 -1.23 -9.39 -6.50
C ALA A 98 -1.13 -9.22 -4.98
N PHE A 99 -0.27 -8.31 -4.54
CA PHE A 99 -0.02 -8.01 -3.14
C PHE A 99 -0.58 -6.64 -2.80
N THR A 100 -1.21 -6.50 -1.64
CA THR A 100 -1.43 -5.19 -1.01
C THR A 100 -0.35 -4.98 0.03
N VAL A 101 0.49 -3.98 -0.20
CA VAL A 101 1.63 -3.65 0.66
C VAL A 101 1.38 -2.31 1.33
N THR A 102 1.62 -2.25 2.63
CA THR A 102 1.62 -1.02 3.42
C THR A 102 3.01 -0.74 3.96
N THR A 103 3.54 0.44 3.67
CA THR A 103 4.82 0.93 4.21
C THR A 103 4.56 2.03 5.23
N SER A 104 5.09 1.85 6.45
CA SER A 104 5.06 2.87 7.51
C SER A 104 6.24 3.85 7.46
N GLU A 105 7.07 3.75 6.42
CA GLU A 105 8.25 4.62 6.22
C GLU A 105 7.91 5.92 5.46
N GLY A 106 6.64 6.15 5.12
CA GLY A 106 6.21 7.38 4.47
C GLY A 106 6.45 8.61 5.37
N TYR A 107 6.76 9.74 4.74
CA TYR A 107 7.00 10.99 5.46
C TYR A 107 5.69 11.59 6.01
N GLY A 108 4.60 11.45 5.27
CA GLY A 108 3.27 11.95 5.61
C GLY A 108 2.37 10.93 6.33
N GLY A 109 2.90 9.74 6.62
CA GLY A 109 2.16 8.61 7.18
C GLY A 109 2.28 7.37 6.29
N ASP A 110 1.42 6.39 6.55
CA ASP A 110 1.46 5.13 5.84
C ASP A 110 1.14 5.29 4.35
N ILE A 111 1.86 4.54 3.51
CA ILE A 111 1.61 4.45 2.07
C ILE A 111 1.15 3.03 1.77
N GLN A 112 -0.04 2.90 1.20
CA GLN A 112 -0.60 1.62 0.80
C GLN A 112 -0.70 1.55 -0.72
N PHE A 113 -0.25 0.44 -1.30
CA PHE A 113 -0.32 0.22 -2.74
C PHE A 113 -0.51 -1.25 -3.07
N ALA A 114 -1.15 -1.51 -4.20
CA ALA A 114 -1.19 -2.82 -4.81
C ALA A 114 0.02 -3.00 -5.74
N MET A 115 0.58 -4.20 -5.80
CA MET A 115 1.60 -4.56 -6.78
C MET A 115 1.31 -5.94 -7.35
N GLY A 116 1.58 -6.15 -8.64
CA GLY A 116 1.35 -7.43 -9.31
C GLY A 116 2.65 -8.06 -9.75
N VAL A 117 2.93 -9.29 -9.34
CA VAL A 117 4.13 -10.04 -9.71
C VAL A 117 3.72 -11.28 -10.49
N GLN A 118 4.15 -11.37 -11.75
CA GLN A 118 3.91 -12.55 -12.59
C GLN A 118 4.55 -13.79 -11.98
N ASP A 119 4.08 -14.97 -12.39
CA ASP A 119 4.66 -16.22 -11.91
C ASP A 119 6.17 -16.34 -12.24
N ASP A 120 6.67 -15.73 -13.31
CA ASP A 120 8.11 -15.71 -13.62
C ASP A 120 8.96 -14.77 -12.73
N GLY A 121 8.34 -14.04 -11.80
CA GLY A 121 8.97 -13.06 -10.91
C GLY A 121 9.02 -11.63 -11.47
N THR A 122 8.46 -11.39 -12.65
CA THR A 122 8.38 -10.05 -13.25
C THR A 122 7.35 -9.19 -12.54
N LEU A 123 7.73 -7.99 -12.10
CA LEU A 123 6.81 -7.00 -11.55
C LEU A 123 6.02 -6.32 -12.67
N ASN A 124 4.72 -6.62 -12.80
CA ASN A 124 3.83 -5.96 -13.78
C ASN A 124 3.65 -4.48 -13.52
N GLY A 125 3.77 -4.07 -12.26
CA GLY A 125 3.65 -2.68 -11.86
C GLY A 125 3.02 -2.51 -10.49
N ILE A 126 2.79 -1.25 -10.16
CA ILE A 126 2.25 -0.82 -8.87
C ILE A 126 1.08 0.14 -9.09
N SER A 127 0.09 0.08 -8.21
CA SER A 127 -1.04 0.99 -8.17
C SER A 127 -1.25 1.50 -6.74
N ILE A 128 -1.21 2.82 -6.56
CA ILE A 128 -1.32 3.43 -5.23
C ILE A 128 -2.77 3.38 -4.76
N LEU A 129 -3.01 2.85 -3.56
CA LEU A 129 -4.32 2.81 -2.90
C LEU A 129 -4.50 4.00 -1.95
N SER A 130 -3.48 4.30 -1.15
CA SER A 130 -3.49 5.42 -0.21
C SER A 130 -2.09 6.01 -0.07
N ILE A 131 -2.01 7.33 -0.06
CA ILE A 131 -0.77 8.08 0.15
C ILE A 131 -1.12 9.47 0.69
N SER A 132 -0.41 9.90 1.74
CA SER A 132 -0.66 11.20 2.40
C SER A 132 0.60 12.08 2.45
N GLU A 133 1.39 12.05 1.38
CA GLU A 133 2.67 12.75 1.29
C GLU A 133 2.53 14.26 1.01
N THR A 134 3.65 14.99 1.06
CA THR A 134 3.64 16.43 0.74
C THR A 134 3.35 16.66 -0.75
N ALA A 135 2.35 17.49 -1.04
CA ALA A 135 1.97 17.87 -2.41
C ALA A 135 3.14 18.50 -3.17
N GLY A 136 3.35 18.07 -4.42
CA GLY A 136 4.48 18.52 -5.26
C GLY A 136 5.84 17.90 -4.92
N LEU A 137 5.95 17.15 -3.82
CA LEU A 137 7.14 16.41 -3.42
C LEU A 137 6.84 14.90 -3.46
N GLY A 138 6.56 14.29 -2.30
CA GLY A 138 6.32 12.84 -2.19
C GLY A 138 5.06 12.37 -2.93
N MET A 139 4.05 13.24 -3.10
CA MET A 139 2.86 12.90 -3.90
C MET A 139 3.19 12.58 -5.36
N ARG A 140 4.38 12.95 -5.86
CA ARG A 140 4.86 12.54 -7.18
C ARG A 140 5.05 11.03 -7.32
N ALA A 141 5.08 10.28 -6.22
CA ALA A 141 5.04 8.81 -6.26
C ALA A 141 3.77 8.25 -6.92
N THR A 142 2.68 9.03 -6.98
CA THR A 142 1.44 8.65 -7.69
C THR A 142 1.51 8.80 -9.20
N THR A 143 2.51 9.53 -9.71
CA THR A 143 2.64 9.80 -11.15
C THR A 143 3.07 8.55 -11.89
N ASP A 144 2.60 8.42 -13.14
CA ASP A 144 3.00 7.30 -13.99
C ASP A 144 4.51 7.30 -14.25
N ASP A 145 5.16 8.47 -14.31
CA ASP A 145 6.61 8.61 -14.44
C ASP A 145 7.39 7.89 -13.32
N PHE A 146 6.84 7.81 -12.11
CA PHE A 146 7.46 7.08 -11.00
C PHE A 146 7.06 5.61 -11.02
N LYS A 147 5.76 5.31 -11.14
CA LYS A 147 5.25 3.93 -11.10
C LYS A 147 5.80 3.07 -12.25
N ASN A 148 5.95 3.65 -13.45
CA ASN A 148 6.42 2.94 -14.63
C ASN A 148 7.90 2.53 -14.54
N GLN A 149 8.68 3.07 -13.60
CA GLN A 149 10.07 2.64 -13.40
C GLN A 149 10.16 1.22 -12.83
N PHE A 150 9.13 0.79 -12.11
CA PHE A 150 9.00 -0.55 -11.55
C PHE A 150 8.34 -1.55 -12.49
N LYS A 151 7.70 -1.07 -13.55
CA LYS A 151 6.85 -1.87 -14.43
C LYS A 151 7.67 -2.73 -15.39
N ASP A 152 7.20 -3.96 -15.62
CA ASP A 152 7.72 -4.97 -16.53
C ASP A 152 9.19 -5.32 -16.27
N LYS A 153 9.58 -5.34 -14.98
CA LYS A 153 10.96 -5.56 -14.54
C LYS A 153 11.08 -6.83 -13.71
N ASN A 154 12.00 -7.70 -14.10
CA ASN A 154 12.34 -8.92 -13.37
C ASN A 154 13.68 -8.74 -12.68
N VAL A 155 13.64 -8.25 -11.43
CA VAL A 155 14.83 -7.97 -10.62
C VAL A 155 14.65 -8.50 -9.21
N GLU A 156 15.73 -8.92 -8.58
CA GLU A 156 15.65 -9.42 -7.21
C GLU A 156 15.31 -8.32 -6.20
N LYS A 157 15.84 -7.12 -6.44
CA LYS A 157 15.71 -5.97 -5.55
C LYS A 157 15.91 -4.69 -6.36
N PHE A 158 15.03 -3.72 -6.16
CA PHE A 158 15.21 -2.35 -6.64
C PHE A 158 16.08 -1.54 -5.69
N THR A 159 16.89 -0.67 -6.27
CA THR A 159 17.62 0.39 -5.59
C THR A 159 17.25 1.73 -6.22
N TYR A 160 17.41 2.83 -5.48
CA TYR A 160 17.17 4.15 -6.04
C TYR A 160 18.46 4.95 -6.16
N THR A 161 18.52 5.79 -7.19
CA THR A 161 19.64 6.68 -7.46
C THR A 161 19.18 8.12 -7.61
N LYS A 162 20.08 9.07 -7.34
CA LYS A 162 19.84 10.51 -7.51
C LYS A 162 20.42 11.06 -8.81
N THR A 163 21.12 10.22 -9.58
CA THR A 163 21.93 10.64 -10.73
C THR A 163 21.41 10.14 -12.08
N GLY A 164 20.22 9.53 -12.12
CA GLY A 164 19.73 8.82 -13.30
C GLY A 164 19.88 7.32 -13.13
N ALA A 165 18.78 6.57 -13.24
CA ALA A 165 18.79 5.12 -13.31
C ALA A 165 19.51 4.67 -14.60
N THR A 166 20.45 3.73 -14.46
CA THR A 166 21.25 3.21 -15.57
C THR A 166 21.04 1.73 -15.83
N SER A 167 20.42 1.04 -14.87
CA SER A 167 20.17 -0.39 -14.89
C SER A 167 18.71 -0.68 -14.58
N ASP A 168 18.26 -1.89 -14.88
CA ASP A 168 16.85 -2.27 -14.70
C ASP A 168 16.44 -2.41 -13.23
N ASP A 169 17.40 -2.63 -12.34
CA ASP A 169 17.24 -2.67 -10.88
C ASP A 169 17.38 -1.30 -10.21
N GLU A 170 17.57 -0.23 -10.99
CA GLU A 170 17.67 1.15 -10.49
C GLU A 170 16.41 1.96 -10.83
N ILE A 171 15.96 2.77 -9.88
CA ILE A 171 14.91 3.77 -10.08
C ILE A 171 15.41 5.18 -9.71
N ASP A 172 14.90 6.19 -10.40
CA ASP A 172 15.16 7.59 -10.13
C ASP A 172 14.43 8.08 -8.90
N ALA A 173 15.19 8.62 -7.95
CA ALA A 173 14.64 9.19 -6.75
C ALA A 173 13.84 10.47 -7.03
N LEU A 174 12.73 10.62 -6.31
CA LEU A 174 11.97 11.85 -6.33
C LEU A 174 12.78 12.98 -5.69
N SER A 175 13.13 14.00 -6.48
CA SER A 175 13.87 15.16 -5.99
C SER A 175 13.09 15.87 -4.87
N GLY A 176 13.74 16.03 -3.72
CA GLY A 176 13.14 16.60 -2.51
C GLY A 176 12.23 15.64 -1.72
N ALA A 177 12.09 14.39 -2.14
CA ALA A 177 11.24 13.37 -1.50
C ALA A 177 11.95 12.01 -1.37
N THR A 178 13.18 12.02 -0.85
CA THR A 178 13.98 10.80 -0.66
C THR A 178 13.35 9.83 0.34
N ILE A 179 12.65 10.32 1.37
CA ILE A 179 11.96 9.47 2.35
C ILE A 179 10.85 8.68 1.65
N THR A 180 9.99 9.35 0.88
CA THR A 180 8.95 8.70 0.07
C THR A 180 9.51 7.72 -0.94
N THR A 181 10.62 8.08 -1.61
CA THR A 181 11.30 7.19 -2.57
C THR A 181 11.76 5.91 -1.88
N ASN A 182 12.40 6.05 -0.71
CA ASN A 182 12.86 4.92 0.08
C ASN A 182 11.69 4.04 0.54
N ALA A 183 10.62 4.65 1.04
CA ALA A 183 9.41 3.94 1.48
C ALA A 183 8.79 3.10 0.35
N MET A 184 8.63 3.68 -0.84
CA MET A 184 8.11 2.98 -2.01
C MET A 184 9.04 1.86 -2.46
N THR A 185 10.35 2.13 -2.54
CA THR A 185 11.35 1.13 -2.97
C THR A 185 11.40 -0.05 -2.01
N ASN A 186 11.39 0.21 -0.71
CA ASN A 186 11.38 -0.82 0.33
C ASN A 186 10.07 -1.61 0.33
N GLY A 187 8.92 -0.96 0.16
CA GLY A 187 7.65 -1.65 0.05
C GLY A 187 7.60 -2.59 -1.16
N VAL A 188 8.05 -2.12 -2.33
CA VAL A 188 8.11 -2.97 -3.53
C VAL A 188 9.04 -4.17 -3.32
N ASN A 189 10.21 -3.92 -2.72
CA ASN A 189 11.16 -4.99 -2.38
C ASN A 189 10.60 -5.99 -1.37
N ALA A 190 9.79 -5.53 -0.41
CA ALA A 190 9.09 -6.39 0.53
C ALA A 190 8.04 -7.25 -0.17
N GLY A 191 7.25 -6.70 -1.08
CA GLY A 191 6.31 -7.50 -1.87
C GLY A 191 7.00 -8.50 -2.80
N LEU A 192 8.16 -8.17 -3.39
CA LEU A 192 8.98 -9.15 -4.12
C LEU A 192 9.53 -10.25 -3.19
N ALA A 193 9.90 -9.91 -1.96
CA ALA A 193 10.30 -10.89 -0.96
C ALA A 193 9.13 -11.79 -0.54
N ALA A 194 7.93 -11.22 -0.35
CA ALA A 194 6.71 -11.95 -0.07
C ALA A 194 6.34 -12.91 -1.22
N PHE A 195 6.44 -12.47 -2.47
CA PHE A 195 6.26 -13.35 -3.63
C PHE A 195 7.22 -14.55 -3.62
N ARG A 196 8.50 -14.32 -3.30
CA ARG A 196 9.47 -15.42 -3.16
C ARG A 196 9.13 -16.34 -1.99
N TYR A 197 8.58 -15.82 -0.91
CA TYR A 197 8.09 -16.61 0.21
C TYR A 197 6.91 -17.50 -0.19
N GLU A 198 5.89 -16.95 -0.87
CA GLU A 198 4.72 -17.69 -1.34
C GLU A 198 5.10 -18.77 -2.37
N LYS A 199 5.89 -18.39 -3.38
CA LYS A 199 6.34 -19.30 -4.43
C LYS A 199 7.36 -20.33 -3.95
N GLY A 200 8.29 -19.92 -3.08
CA GLY A 200 9.31 -20.79 -2.49
C GLY A 200 8.79 -21.67 -1.35
N GLY A 201 7.74 -21.24 -0.65
CA GLY A 201 7.02 -21.98 0.38
C GLY A 201 6.16 -23.10 -0.18
N SER A 202 5.69 -22.96 -1.43
CA SER A 202 4.99 -24.01 -2.19
C SER A 202 5.88 -25.20 -2.61
N GLN A 203 7.17 -25.21 -2.24
CA GLN A 203 8.09 -26.35 -2.45
C GLN A 203 8.32 -27.21 -1.20
N LYS A 204 7.48 -27.13 -0.17
CA LYS A 204 7.52 -28.06 0.98
C LYS A 204 6.44 -29.12 0.94
#